data_AF-A0A7D6ZKB9-F1
#
_entry.id   AF-A0A7D6ZKB9-F1
#
_cell.length_a   1.000
_cell.length_b   1.000
_cell.length_c   1.000
_cell.angle_alpha   90.00
_cell.angle_beta   90.00
_cell.angle_gamma   90.00
#
_symmetry.space_group_name_H-M   'P 1'
#
loop_
_entity.id
_entity.type
_entity.pdbx_description
1 polymer ?
#
loop_
_entity_poly.entity_id
_entity_poly.type
_entity_poly.pdbx_seq_one_letter_code
_entity_poly.pdbx_strand_id
1 'polypeptide(L)' 'MVERIINTEGTEEEIDEMIEVFERNVPHPAALDLIFYPDKNEVTPEEIVEEALNYIAQIL' A
#
# COMPACT_ATOMS: atom_id res chain seq x y z
N MET A 1 7.20 0.19 -6.51
CA MET A 1 5.83 0.63 -6.84
C MET A 1 5.29 1.50 -5.71
N VAL A 2 5.14 0.98 -4.49
CA VAL A 2 4.70 1.76 -3.32
C VAL A 2 5.49 3.05 -3.12
N GLU A 3 6.82 3.00 -3.22
CA GLU A 3 7.68 4.20 -3.16
C GLU A 3 7.29 5.29 -4.19
N ARG A 4 6.97 4.89 -5.42
CA ARG A 4 6.54 5.82 -6.48
C ARG A 4 5.19 6.45 -6.17
N ILE A 5 4.26 5.70 -5.58
CA ILE A 5 2.96 6.22 -5.13
C ILE A 5 3.17 7.28 -4.06
N ILE A 6 3.99 6.99 -3.04
CA ILE A 6 4.31 7.90 -1.93
C ILE A 6 4.99 9.18 -2.41
N ASN A 7 5.92 9.06 -3.35
CA ASN A 7 6.63 10.20 -3.93
C ASN A 7 5.82 10.94 -5.01
N THR A 8 4.59 10.51 -5.31
CA THR A 8 3.75 11.06 -6.39
C THR A 8 4.47 11.06 -7.77
N GLU A 9 5.19 9.99 -8.06
CA GLU A 9 6.00 9.83 -9.28
C GLU A 9 5.19 9.25 -10.46
N GLY A 10 4.48 10.14 -11.15
CA GLY A 10 3.72 9.83 -12.36
C GLY A 10 2.64 10.89 -12.63
N THR A 11 1.85 10.65 -13.67
CA THR A 11 0.55 11.30 -13.87
C THR A 11 -0.49 10.74 -12.89
N GLU A 12 -1.61 11.43 -12.72
CA GLU A 12 -2.74 10.96 -11.90
C GLU A 12 -3.22 9.57 -12.35
N GLU A 13 -3.40 9.37 -13.66
CA GLU A 13 -3.82 8.08 -14.24
C GLU A 13 -2.79 6.96 -13.96
N GLU A 14 -1.49 7.23 -14.09
CA GLU A 14 -0.44 6.24 -13.76
C GLU A 14 -0.40 5.91 -12.25
N ILE A 15 -0.67 6.89 -11.39
CA ILE A 15 -0.71 6.68 -9.94
C ILE A 15 -1.95 5.86 -9.57
N ASP A 16 -3.10 6.15 -10.15
CA ASP A 16 -4.33 5.39 -9.97
C ASP A 16 -4.16 3.92 -10.41
N GLU A 17 -3.52 3.68 -11.56
CA GLU A 17 -3.20 2.32 -12.00
C GLU A 17 -2.27 1.60 -11.01
N MET A 18 -1.24 2.28 -10.48
CA MET A 18 -0.35 1.70 -9.48
C MET A 18 -1.08 1.37 -8.16
N ILE A 19 -2.02 2.22 -7.74
CA ILE A 19 -2.87 2.01 -6.56
C ILE A 19 -3.74 0.77 -6.76
N GLU A 20 -4.44 0.66 -7.89
CA GLU A 20 -5.28 -0.52 -8.21
C GLU A 20 -4.46 -1.81 -8.27
N VAL A 21 -3.27 -1.76 -8.88
CA VAL A 21 -2.38 -2.92 -8.96
C VAL A 21 -1.89 -3.32 -7.57
N PHE A 22 -1.53 -2.36 -6.71
CA PHE A 22 -1.11 -2.67 -5.35
C PHE A 22 -2.22 -3.34 -4.54
N GLU A 23 -3.40 -2.73 -4.46
CA GLU A 23 -4.53 -3.23 -3.66
C GLU A 23 -4.96 -4.64 -4.10
N ARG A 24 -5.01 -4.91 -5.41
CA ARG A 24 -5.47 -6.20 -5.94
C ARG A 24 -4.49 -7.35 -5.76
N ASN A 25 -3.22 -7.07 -5.46
CA ASN A 25 -2.15 -8.07 -5.41
C ASN A 25 -1.65 -8.40 -4.01
N VAL A 26 -2.22 -7.79 -2.96
CA VAL A 26 -1.84 -8.05 -1.57
C VAL A 26 -3.02 -8.62 -0.77
N PRO A 27 -2.78 -9.49 0.22
CA PRO A 27 -3.84 -10.08 1.03
C PRO A 27 -4.49 -9.09 2.01
N HIS A 28 -3.86 -7.96 2.30
CA HIS A 28 -4.37 -6.97 3.25
C HIS A 28 -5.64 -6.29 2.71
N PRO A 29 -6.81 -6.43 3.37
CA PRO A 29 -8.10 -5.97 2.83
C PRO A 29 -8.26 -4.44 2.78
N ALA A 30 -7.40 -3.72 3.50
CA ALA A 30 -7.33 -2.26 3.52
C ALA A 30 -5.92 -1.77 3.20
N ALA A 31 -5.27 -2.35 2.18
CA ALA A 31 -3.87 -2.09 1.87
C ALA A 31 -3.56 -0.61 1.60
N LEU A 32 -4.52 0.15 1.06
CA LEU A 32 -4.36 1.58 0.78
C LEU A 32 -4.28 2.43 2.06
N ASP A 33 -4.88 1.98 3.16
CA ASP A 33 -4.78 2.67 4.44
C ASP A 33 -3.34 2.70 4.95
N LEU A 34 -2.54 1.66 4.63
CA LEU A 34 -1.11 1.61 4.97
C LEU A 34 -0.29 2.72 4.27
N ILE A 35 -0.79 3.24 3.14
CA ILE A 35 -0.14 4.32 2.38
C ILE A 35 -0.70 5.68 2.80
N PHE A 36 -2.03 5.84 2.82
CA PHE A 36 -2.67 7.16 3.01
C PHE A 36 -2.94 7.52 4.46
N TYR A 37 -3.08 6.52 5.33
CA TYR A 37 -3.46 6.66 6.74
C TYR A 37 -2.65 5.71 7.64
N PRO A 38 -1.30 5.74 7.58
CA PRO A 38 -0.49 4.82 8.35
C PRO A 38 -0.69 5.05 9.86
N ASP A 39 -0.74 3.96 10.63
CA ASP A 39 -0.86 4.00 12.10
C ASP A 39 0.34 4.68 12.79
N LYS A 40 1.46 4.82 12.07
CA LYS A 40 2.69 5.46 12.53
C LYS A 40 3.04 6.63 11.62
N ASN A 41 3.64 7.68 12.22
CA ASN A 41 4.04 8.89 11.49
C ASN A 41 5.14 8.64 10.44
N GLU A 42 5.98 7.64 10.64
CA GLU A 42 7.06 7.27 9.74
C GLU A 42 6.93 5.78 9.44
N VAL A 43 6.63 5.46 8.19
CA VAL A 43 6.64 4.10 7.63
C VAL A 43 7.40 4.14 6.32
N THR A 44 8.30 3.17 6.11
CA THR A 44 9.00 3.06 4.84
C THR A 44 8.13 2.33 3.80
N PRO A 45 8.38 2.53 2.50
CA PRO A 45 7.70 1.74 1.45
C PRO A 45 7.87 0.23 1.64
N GLU A 46 9.02 -0.22 2.15
CA GLU A 46 9.30 -1.63 2.45
C GLU A 46 8.43 -2.15 3.59
N GLU A 47 8.27 -1.39 4.67
CA GLU A 47 7.42 -1.77 5.80
C GLU A 47 5.95 -1.90 5.36
N ILE A 48 5.46 -0.98 4.51
CA ILE A 48 4.11 -1.06 3.93
C ILE A 48 3.95 -2.34 3.10
N VAL A 49 4.93 -2.66 2.25
CA VAL A 49 4.88 -3.89 1.43
C VAL A 49 4.93 -5.13 2.30
N GLU A 50 5.77 -5.14 3.34
CA GLU A 50 5.88 -6.27 4.27
C GLU A 50 4.56 -6.51 5.02
N GLU A 51 3.94 -5.46 5.54
CA GLU A 51 2.66 -5.55 6.23
C GLU A 51 1.54 -6.00 5.29
N ALA A 52 1.47 -5.39 4.09
CA ALA A 52 0.46 -5.72 3.09
C ALA A 52 0.53 -7.20 2.66
N LEU A 53 1.74 -7.73 2.42
CA LEU A 53 1.97 -9.11 1.97
C LEU A 53 1.77 -10.16 3.07
N ASN A 54 2.07 -9.81 4.32
CA ASN A 54 2.01 -10.76 5.45
C ASN A 54 0.69 -10.70 6.22
N TYR A 55 -0.32 -9.97 5.74
CA TYR A 55 -1.63 -9.97 6.37
C TYR A 55 -2.24 -11.38 6.39
N ILE A 56 -2.46 -11.90 7.61
CA ILE A 56 -3.20 -13.13 7.86
C ILE A 56 -4.52 -12.72 8.52
N ALA A 57 -5.64 -12.97 7.84
CA ALA A 57 -6.96 -12.76 8.42
C ALA A 57 -7.07 -13.56 9.73
N GLN A 58 -7.22 -12.86 10.86
CA GLN A 58 -7.52 -13.52 12.13
C GLN A 58 -8.97 -14.01 12.07
N ILE A 59 -9.16 -15.30 11.79
CA ILE A 59 -10.46 -15.95 11.94
C ILE A 59 -10.70 -16.09 13.45
N LEU A 60 -11.59 -15.26 14.01
CA LEU A 60 -12.12 -15.38 15.36
C LEU A 60 -13.21 -16.45 15.44
#